data_AF-A0A1G2SB97-F1
#
_entry.id   AF-A0A1G2SB97-F1
#
_cell.length_a   1.000
_cell.length_b   1.000
_cell.length_c   1.000
_cell.angle_alpha   90.00
_cell.angle_beta   90.00
_cell.angle_gamma   90.00
#
_symmetry.space_group_name_H-M   'P 1'
#
loop_
_entity.id
_entity.type
_entity.pdbx_description
1 polymer ?
#
loop_
_entity_poly.entity_id
_entity_poly.type
_entity_poly.pdbx_seq_one_letter_code
_entity_poly.pdbx_strand_id
1 'polypeptide(L)'
;MHKHTREELDRVYNLLLTRNNDINQPSSDPYMNIAIDGAMHIKKQGLPSSVSTFIKEELNLFNKEYVAKKRMGKSVFGTEKYFNLIHDDNDELSLPRGFLEKFTGYLDKENVAYNITENYKKHKSLKFKSNITLHKEQEKILVALRNKTNGIIISHPGSGKTIIALELIAKLGLPTLILVNRNQLLSQWVERVEQFLGIPKTQIGVISGVKKKVGKQIAIATI
;
A
#
# COMPACT_ATOMS: atom_id res chain seq x y z
N MET A 1 -53.62 -20.38 -39.81
CA MET A 1 -52.77 -20.03 -38.65
C MET A 1 -52.44 -18.54 -38.73
N HIS A 2 -53.07 -17.72 -37.89
CA HIS A 2 -52.74 -16.29 -37.81
C HIS A 2 -51.36 -16.13 -37.17
N LYS A 3 -50.45 -15.42 -37.84
CA LYS A 3 -49.11 -15.09 -37.31
C LYS A 3 -49.24 -13.82 -36.47
N HIS A 4 -48.78 -13.87 -35.23
CA HIS A 4 -48.73 -12.70 -34.35
C HIS A 4 -47.84 -11.61 -34.93
N THR A 5 -48.23 -10.36 -34.73
CA THR A 5 -47.45 -9.21 -35.17
C THR A 5 -46.25 -8.99 -34.25
N ARG A 6 -45.19 -8.37 -34.78
CA ARG A 6 -43.94 -8.14 -34.07
C ARG A 6 -44.14 -7.33 -32.77
N GLU A 7 -45.07 -6.37 -32.80
CA GLU A 7 -45.41 -5.52 -31.65
C GLU A 7 -46.14 -6.29 -30.53
N GLU A 8 -46.93 -7.30 -30.87
CA GLU A 8 -47.56 -8.19 -29.88
C GLU A 8 -46.53 -9.09 -29.21
N LEU A 9 -45.56 -9.61 -29.98
CA LEU A 9 -44.46 -10.41 -29.45
C LEU A 9 -43.52 -9.58 -28.57
N ASP A 10 -43.25 -8.32 -28.95
CA ASP A 10 -42.42 -7.40 -28.17
C ASP A 10 -43.12 -6.98 -26.85
N ARG A 11 -44.46 -6.83 -26.85
CA ARG A 11 -45.22 -6.61 -25.60
C ARG A 11 -45.18 -7.81 -24.67
N VAL A 12 -45.33 -9.02 -25.20
CA VAL A 12 -45.27 -10.26 -24.41
C VAL A 12 -43.86 -10.49 -23.86
N TYR A 13 -42.82 -10.23 -24.65
CA TYR A 13 -41.42 -10.28 -24.21
C TYR A 13 -41.16 -9.32 -23.05
N ASN A 14 -41.62 -8.07 -23.15
CA ASN A 14 -41.48 -7.09 -22.08
C ASN A 14 -42.30 -7.46 -20.83
N LEU A 15 -43.53 -7.95 -20.97
CA LEU A 15 -44.35 -8.41 -19.84
C LEU A 15 -43.75 -9.62 -19.10
N LEU A 16 -43.04 -10.50 -19.81
CA LEU A 16 -42.35 -11.65 -19.23
C LEU A 16 -41.04 -11.26 -18.52
N LEU A 17 -40.34 -10.23 -19.01
CA LEU A 17 -39.05 -9.80 -18.45
C LEU A 17 -39.16 -8.70 -17.39
N THR A 18 -40.27 -7.96 -17.31
CA THR A 18 -40.46 -6.91 -16.29
C THR A 18 -40.85 -7.49 -14.91
N ARG A 19 -40.97 -8.83 -14.77
CA ARG A 19 -41.21 -9.47 -13.47
C ARG A 19 -39.98 -10.11 -12.82
N ASN A 20 -38.83 -10.13 -13.50
CA ASN A 20 -37.56 -10.51 -12.91
C ASN A 20 -36.46 -9.92 -13.79
N ASN A 21 -36.10 -8.68 -13.49
CA ASN A 21 -34.74 -8.20 -13.62
C ASN A 21 -34.66 -6.89 -12.83
N ASP A 22 -34.05 -6.98 -11.66
CA ASP A 22 -33.11 -5.96 -11.21
C ASP A 22 -32.33 -5.52 -12.44
N ILE A 23 -32.65 -4.32 -12.89
CA ILE A 23 -31.91 -3.64 -13.94
C ILE A 23 -30.50 -3.51 -13.37
N ASN A 24 -29.56 -4.25 -13.96
CA ASN A 24 -28.16 -3.86 -14.01
C ASN A 24 -28.13 -2.48 -14.65
N GLN A 25 -28.31 -1.45 -13.83
CA GLN A 25 -27.74 -0.15 -14.09
C GLN A 25 -26.24 -0.38 -14.25
N PRO A 26 -25.54 0.27 -15.20
CA PRO A 26 -24.15 0.55 -14.90
C PRO A 26 -24.22 1.29 -13.57
N SER A 27 -23.67 0.73 -12.51
CA SER A 27 -23.41 1.50 -11.31
C SER A 27 -22.38 2.54 -11.75
N SER A 28 -22.83 3.65 -12.34
CA SER A 28 -22.08 4.88 -12.42
C SER A 28 -22.03 5.38 -10.98
N ASP A 29 -21.26 4.66 -10.18
CA ASP A 29 -20.74 5.22 -8.96
C ASP A 29 -20.07 6.52 -9.42
N PRO A 30 -20.57 7.70 -9.03
CA PRO A 30 -20.00 8.97 -9.49
C PRO A 30 -18.56 9.13 -9.00
N TYR A 31 -18.09 8.19 -8.18
CA TYR A 31 -16.78 8.12 -7.59
C TYR A 31 -16.00 6.94 -8.16
N MET A 32 -14.74 7.21 -8.48
CA MET A 32 -13.74 6.17 -8.67
C MET A 32 -13.44 5.49 -7.32
N ASN A 33 -13.68 4.18 -7.23
CA ASN A 33 -13.37 3.42 -6.01
C ASN A 33 -11.91 2.97 -5.99
N ILE A 34 -11.19 3.37 -4.95
CA ILE A 34 -9.80 3.01 -4.69
C ILE A 34 -9.75 2.16 -3.42
N ALA A 35 -9.34 0.90 -3.53
CA ALA A 35 -9.15 0.01 -2.39
C ALA A 35 -7.68 -0.01 -1.96
N ILE A 36 -7.40 -0.03 -0.66
CA ILE A 36 -6.02 0.00 -0.15
C ILE A 36 -5.79 -1.10 0.88
N ASP A 37 -4.72 -1.88 0.65
CA ASP A 37 -4.16 -2.83 1.59
C ASP A 37 -2.60 -2.79 1.59
N GLY A 38 -1.94 -3.89 1.22
CA GLY A 38 -0.52 -3.89 0.85
C GLY A 38 -0.24 -3.16 -0.47
N ALA A 39 -1.25 -3.01 -1.33
CA ALA A 39 -1.21 -2.26 -2.58
C ALA A 39 -2.43 -1.32 -2.70
N MET A 40 -2.41 -0.47 -3.70
CA MET A 40 -3.55 0.34 -4.12
C MET A 40 -4.21 -0.37 -5.30
N HIS A 41 -5.51 -0.63 -5.20
CA HIS A 41 -6.25 -1.35 -6.23
C HIS A 41 -7.37 -0.49 -6.81
N ILE A 42 -7.49 -0.52 -8.13
CA ILE A 42 -8.46 0.28 -8.88
C ILE A 42 -9.09 -0.58 -9.98
N LYS A 43 -10.40 -0.47 -10.14
CA LYS A 43 -11.10 -1.13 -11.25
C LYS A 43 -10.74 -0.46 -12.56
N LYS A 44 -10.52 -1.27 -13.60
CA LYS A 44 -10.30 -0.78 -14.97
C LYS A 44 -11.59 -0.22 -15.58
N GLN A 45 -12.72 -0.82 -15.21
CA GLN A 45 -14.01 -0.40 -15.74
C GLN A 45 -14.33 1.02 -15.27
N GLY A 46 -14.58 1.92 -16.23
CA GLY A 46 -14.84 3.33 -15.95
C GLY A 46 -13.60 4.17 -15.66
N LEU A 47 -12.39 3.62 -15.80
CA LEU A 47 -11.15 4.38 -15.63
C LEU A 47 -10.96 5.38 -16.78
N PRO A 48 -10.88 6.70 -16.52
CA PRO A 48 -10.62 7.68 -17.58
C PRO A 48 -9.28 7.44 -18.28
N SER A 49 -9.21 7.75 -19.57
CA SER A 49 -7.99 7.58 -20.36
C SER A 49 -6.85 8.49 -19.88
N SER A 50 -7.18 9.69 -19.37
CA SER A 50 -6.23 10.60 -18.74
C SER A 50 -5.57 9.97 -17.51
N VAL A 51 -6.36 9.39 -16.62
CA VAL A 51 -5.90 8.66 -15.44
C VAL A 51 -5.05 7.44 -15.82
N SER A 52 -5.50 6.66 -16.81
CA SER A 52 -4.74 5.51 -17.31
C SER A 52 -3.36 5.90 -17.87
N THR A 53 -3.30 7.02 -18.59
CA THR A 53 -2.05 7.55 -19.14
C THR A 53 -1.13 8.03 -18.02
N PHE A 54 -1.66 8.78 -17.07
CA PHE A 54 -0.93 9.26 -15.90
C PHE A 54 -0.30 8.11 -15.10
N ILE A 55 -1.05 7.04 -14.82
CA ILE A 55 -0.52 5.86 -14.13
C ILE A 55 0.66 5.27 -14.91
N LYS A 56 0.53 5.11 -16.24
CA LYS A 56 1.59 4.56 -17.09
C LYS A 56 2.84 5.44 -17.11
N GLU A 57 2.69 6.76 -17.16
CA GLU A 57 3.81 7.69 -17.16
C GLU A 57 4.58 7.67 -15.83
N GLU A 58 3.85 7.54 -14.72
CA GLU A 58 4.44 7.58 -13.38
C GLU A 58 5.05 6.27 -12.91
N LEU A 59 4.50 5.14 -13.34
CA LEU A 59 4.86 3.82 -12.81
C LEU A 59 5.68 2.96 -13.80
N ASN A 60 5.95 3.46 -15.00
CA ASN A 60 6.96 2.88 -15.90
C ASN A 60 8.30 3.62 -15.74
N LEU A 61 9.09 3.17 -14.79
CA LEU A 61 10.35 3.83 -14.43
C LEU A 61 11.49 3.38 -15.35
N PHE A 62 12.25 4.31 -15.89
CA PHE A 62 13.37 3.97 -16.75
C PHE A 62 14.53 3.35 -15.97
N ASN A 63 15.02 2.19 -16.43
CA ASN A 63 16.10 1.48 -15.74
C ASN A 63 17.46 2.13 -16.00
N LYS A 64 18.03 2.79 -14.99
CA LYS A 64 19.35 3.45 -15.08
C LYS A 64 20.48 2.48 -15.43
N GLU A 65 20.38 1.21 -15.01
CA GLU A 65 21.39 0.19 -15.31
C GLU A 65 21.42 -0.15 -16.80
N TYR A 66 20.25 -0.26 -17.44
CA TYR A 66 20.14 -0.47 -18.89
C TYR A 66 20.87 0.65 -19.65
N VAL A 67 20.64 1.90 -19.25
CA VAL A 67 21.29 3.07 -19.87
C VAL A 67 22.80 3.03 -19.69
N ALA A 68 23.26 2.74 -18.47
CA ALA A 68 24.68 2.66 -18.17
C ALA A 68 25.37 1.57 -19.02
N LYS A 69 24.80 0.35 -19.06
CA LYS A 69 25.31 -0.75 -19.88
C LYS A 69 25.36 -0.38 -21.37
N LYS A 70 24.28 0.19 -21.91
CA LYS A 70 24.21 0.63 -23.31
C LYS A 70 25.25 1.69 -23.64
N ARG A 71 25.44 2.70 -22.77
CA ARG A 71 26.46 3.75 -22.94
C ARG A 71 27.88 3.21 -22.89
N MET A 72 28.12 2.18 -22.07
CA MET A 72 29.42 1.54 -21.92
C MET A 72 29.70 0.47 -23.01
N GLY A 73 28.81 0.29 -23.98
CA GLY A 73 28.94 -0.77 -24.99
C GLY A 73 28.86 -2.19 -24.41
N LYS A 74 28.35 -2.35 -23.18
CA LYS A 74 28.16 -3.64 -22.53
C LYS A 74 26.84 -4.26 -22.97
N SER A 75 26.78 -5.59 -22.95
CA SER A 75 25.54 -6.33 -23.24
C SER A 75 24.41 -5.89 -22.32
N VAL A 76 23.24 -5.61 -22.90
CA VAL A 76 21.99 -5.32 -22.19
C VAL A 76 21.08 -6.55 -22.06
N PHE A 77 21.57 -7.72 -22.49
CA PHE A 77 20.82 -8.97 -22.39
C PHE A 77 20.46 -9.26 -20.92
N GLY A 78 19.19 -9.59 -20.67
CA GLY A 78 18.66 -9.81 -19.32
C GLY A 78 18.49 -8.55 -18.46
N THR A 79 18.72 -7.35 -19.00
CA THR A 79 18.45 -6.08 -18.29
C THR A 79 17.22 -5.41 -18.89
N GLU A 80 16.15 -5.31 -18.12
CA GLU A 80 14.92 -4.64 -18.57
C GLU A 80 15.16 -3.15 -18.82
N LYS A 81 14.54 -2.60 -19.86
CA LYS A 81 14.65 -1.18 -20.21
C LYS A 81 13.83 -0.29 -19.26
N TYR A 82 12.71 -0.79 -18.77
CA TYR A 82 11.80 -0.11 -17.84
C TYR A 82 11.40 -1.07 -16.72
N PHE A 83 11.27 -0.55 -15.50
CA PHE A 83 10.56 -1.22 -14.43
C PHE A 83 9.08 -0.86 -14.54
N ASN A 84 8.23 -1.85 -14.82
CA ASN A 84 6.79 -1.67 -14.80
C ASN A 84 6.26 -2.01 -13.40
N LEU A 85 5.80 -0.99 -12.67
CA LEU A 85 5.24 -1.14 -11.32
C LEU A 85 3.71 -1.30 -11.33
N ILE A 86 3.11 -1.48 -12.50
CA ILE A 86 1.67 -1.70 -12.69
C ILE A 86 1.43 -3.20 -12.81
N HIS A 87 0.77 -3.78 -11.82
CA HIS A 87 0.26 -5.14 -11.92
C HIS A 87 -1.13 -5.07 -12.55
N ASP A 88 -1.26 -5.65 -13.73
CA ASP A 88 -2.45 -5.60 -14.56
C ASP A 88 -3.11 -6.99 -14.54
N ASP A 89 -4.20 -7.12 -13.77
CA ASP A 89 -5.06 -8.31 -13.72
C ASP A 89 -6.35 -8.04 -14.49
N ASN A 90 -7.09 -9.07 -14.93
CA ASN A 90 -8.19 -8.95 -15.90
C ASN A 90 -9.09 -7.71 -15.73
N ASP A 91 -9.60 -7.43 -14.52
CA ASP A 91 -10.51 -6.31 -14.25
C ASP A 91 -9.94 -5.21 -13.31
N GLU A 92 -8.72 -5.38 -12.80
CA GLU A 92 -8.16 -4.55 -11.73
C GLU A 92 -6.69 -4.20 -12.00
N LEU A 93 -6.29 -2.99 -11.63
CA LEU A 93 -4.88 -2.59 -11.58
C LEU A 93 -4.44 -2.53 -10.13
N SER A 94 -3.34 -3.21 -9.82
CA SER A 94 -2.68 -3.12 -8.52
C SER A 94 -1.39 -2.30 -8.63
N LEU A 95 -1.32 -1.24 -7.83
CA LEU A 95 -0.32 -0.18 -7.88
C LEU A 95 0.37 -0.04 -6.52
N PRO A 96 1.60 0.50 -6.46
CA PRO A 96 2.29 0.71 -5.19
C PRO A 96 1.48 1.65 -4.29
N ARG A 97 1.11 1.23 -3.08
CA ARG A 97 0.30 2.06 -2.16
C ARG A 97 0.92 3.43 -1.84
N GLY A 98 2.25 3.54 -1.92
CA GLY A 98 2.97 4.81 -1.73
C GLY A 98 2.68 5.86 -2.80
N PHE A 99 2.08 5.46 -3.93
CA PHE A 99 1.66 6.35 -5.01
C PHE A 99 0.35 7.09 -4.70
N LEU A 100 -0.39 6.71 -3.66
CA LEU A 100 -1.72 7.24 -3.34
C LEU A 100 -1.78 8.77 -3.28
N GLU A 101 -0.86 9.42 -2.56
CA GLU A 101 -0.86 10.88 -2.40
C GLU A 101 -0.67 11.59 -3.74
N LYS A 102 0.20 11.05 -4.60
CA LYS A 102 0.42 11.59 -5.95
C LYS A 102 -0.78 11.31 -6.87
N PHE A 103 -1.39 10.13 -6.72
CA PHE A 103 -2.55 9.72 -7.51
C PHE A 103 -3.79 10.55 -7.19
N THR A 104 -4.15 10.66 -5.92
CA THR A 104 -5.28 11.48 -5.45
C THR A 104 -5.10 12.95 -5.81
N GLY A 105 -3.90 13.50 -5.63
CA GLY A 105 -3.59 14.87 -6.06
C GLY A 105 -3.65 15.10 -7.57
N TYR A 106 -3.59 14.05 -8.40
CA TYR A 106 -3.88 14.13 -9.83
C TYR A 106 -5.38 14.10 -10.09
N LEU A 107 -6.12 13.19 -9.44
CA LEU A 107 -7.58 13.11 -9.56
C LEU A 107 -8.26 14.43 -9.17
N ASP A 108 -7.80 15.07 -8.09
CA ASP A 108 -8.29 16.38 -7.64
C ASP A 108 -8.11 17.46 -8.72
N LYS A 109 -6.96 17.47 -9.41
CA LYS A 109 -6.67 18.44 -10.49
C LYS A 109 -7.56 18.21 -11.71
N GLU A 110 -7.83 16.95 -12.03
CA GLU A 110 -8.70 16.56 -13.14
C GLU A 110 -10.20 16.58 -12.77
N ASN A 111 -10.55 16.98 -11.53
CA ASN A 111 -11.91 16.97 -10.98
C ASN A 111 -12.58 15.59 -11.08
N VAL A 112 -11.80 14.51 -10.95
CA VAL A 112 -12.31 13.15 -10.90
C VAL A 112 -12.65 12.83 -9.44
N ALA A 113 -13.93 12.66 -9.15
CA ALA A 113 -14.36 12.30 -7.81
C ALA A 113 -13.95 10.84 -7.50
N TYR A 114 -13.51 10.59 -6.27
CA TYR A 114 -13.04 9.27 -5.84
C TYR A 114 -13.39 8.97 -4.38
N ASN A 115 -13.46 7.69 -4.06
CA ASN A 115 -13.64 7.17 -2.70
C ASN A 115 -12.50 6.21 -2.37
N ILE A 116 -11.99 6.30 -1.14
CA ILE A 116 -10.93 5.41 -0.65
C ILE A 116 -11.51 4.45 0.39
N THR A 117 -11.30 3.15 0.15
CA THR A 117 -11.67 2.09 1.09
C THR A 117 -10.42 1.40 1.63
N GLU A 118 -10.29 1.35 2.95
CA GLU A 118 -9.18 0.68 3.63
C GLU A 118 -9.54 -0.76 3.95
N ASN A 119 -8.88 -1.72 3.30
CA ASN A 119 -9.15 -3.16 3.43
C ASN A 119 -8.17 -3.90 4.34
N TYR A 120 -7.33 -3.18 5.08
CA TYR A 120 -6.42 -3.78 6.03
C TYR A 120 -7.09 -4.06 7.38
N LYS A 121 -6.63 -5.14 8.05
CA LYS A 121 -7.19 -5.57 9.33
C LYS A 121 -6.98 -4.50 10.40
N LYS A 122 -8.08 -4.03 11.00
CA LYS A 122 -8.03 -3.15 12.17
C LYS A 122 -7.55 -3.95 13.39
N HIS A 123 -6.54 -3.44 14.08
CA HIS A 123 -6.01 -4.04 15.30
C HIS A 123 -6.48 -3.29 16.53
N LYS A 124 -6.69 -4.01 17.64
CA LYS A 124 -6.88 -3.39 18.94
C LYS A 124 -5.60 -2.68 19.35
N SER A 125 -5.74 -1.48 19.91
CA SER A 125 -4.61 -0.73 20.44
C SER A 125 -3.92 -1.53 21.56
N LEU A 126 -2.60 -1.69 21.42
CA LEU A 126 -1.68 -2.27 22.38
C LEU A 126 -1.08 -1.15 23.23
N LYS A 127 -0.85 -1.43 24.51
CA LYS A 127 -0.17 -0.51 25.42
C LYS A 127 1.31 -0.87 25.51
N PHE A 128 2.17 0.06 25.10
CA PHE A 128 3.62 -0.02 25.27
C PHE A 128 4.06 0.84 26.46
N LYS A 129 5.02 0.36 27.25
CA LYS A 129 5.68 1.16 28.29
C LYS A 129 6.92 1.81 27.68
N SER A 130 6.75 2.97 27.06
CA SER A 130 7.90 3.71 26.52
C SER A 130 8.61 4.50 27.63
N ASN A 131 9.91 4.27 27.77
CA ASN A 131 10.80 5.06 28.63
C ASN A 131 11.67 6.04 27.81
N ILE A 132 11.25 6.36 26.58
CA ILE A 132 11.99 7.23 25.66
C ILE A 132 11.72 8.70 26.01
N THR A 133 12.79 9.49 26.10
CA THR A 133 12.72 10.95 26.09
C THR A 133 13.30 11.45 24.78
N LEU A 134 12.50 12.20 24.01
CA LEU A 134 12.90 12.71 22.70
C LEU A 134 13.55 14.08 22.82
N HIS A 135 14.50 14.35 21.91
CA HIS A 135 14.92 15.73 21.66
C HIS A 135 13.87 16.48 20.83
N LYS A 136 13.85 17.81 20.91
CA LYS A 136 12.91 18.67 20.16
C LYS A 136 12.86 18.36 18.66
N GLU A 137 14.01 18.09 18.04
CA GLU A 137 14.06 17.75 16.61
C GLU A 137 13.42 16.39 16.28
N GLN A 138 13.50 15.43 17.21
CA GLN A 138 12.86 14.12 17.06
C GLN A 138 11.35 14.20 17.27
N GLU A 139 10.89 15.07 18.17
CA GLU A 139 9.47 15.33 18.39
C GLU A 139 8.80 15.90 17.13
N LYS A 140 9.45 16.86 16.46
CA LYS A 140 8.96 17.42 15.19
C LYS A 140 8.70 16.32 14.15
N ILE A 141 9.58 15.32 14.07
CA ILE A 141 9.41 14.18 13.14
C ILE A 141 8.13 13.40 13.49
N LEU A 142 7.90 13.09 14.76
CA LEU A 142 6.70 12.36 15.16
C LEU A 142 5.41 13.14 14.93
N VAL A 143 5.44 14.47 15.13
CA VAL A 143 4.29 15.33 14.84
C VAL A 143 3.97 15.30 13.35
N ALA A 144 4.97 15.38 12.48
CA ALA A 144 4.78 15.31 11.03
C ALA A 144 4.21 13.96 10.56
N LEU A 145 4.48 12.87 11.29
CA LEU A 145 4.02 11.52 10.95
C LEU A 145 2.63 11.18 11.51
N ARG A 146 2.09 11.96 12.46
CA ARG A 146 0.87 11.62 13.21
C ARG A 146 -0.35 11.30 12.32
N ASN A 147 -0.47 11.98 11.19
CA ASN A 147 -1.60 11.84 10.27
C ASN A 147 -1.23 11.15 8.95
N LYS A 148 -0.05 10.51 8.91
CA LYS A 148 0.44 9.82 7.71
C LYS A 148 0.45 8.32 7.99
N THR A 149 -0.10 7.53 7.07
CA THR A 149 -0.15 6.06 7.17
C THR A 149 1.14 5.40 6.64
N ASN A 150 1.91 6.13 5.84
CA ASN A 150 3.19 5.72 5.26
C ASN A 150 4.12 6.92 5.09
N GLY A 151 5.43 6.68 5.09
CA GLY A 151 6.42 7.74 4.89
C GLY A 151 7.86 7.24 4.98
N ILE A 152 8.80 8.12 4.62
CA ILE A 152 10.25 7.85 4.68
C ILE A 152 10.88 8.86 5.64
N ILE A 153 11.57 8.37 6.66
CA ILE A 153 12.36 9.20 7.57
C ILE A 153 13.81 9.17 7.10
N ILE A 154 14.30 10.32 6.62
CA ILE A 154 15.69 10.49 6.20
C ILE A 154 16.44 11.24 7.30
N SER A 155 17.54 10.68 7.78
CA SER A 155 18.40 11.32 8.76
C SER A 155 19.82 10.75 8.71
N HIS A 156 20.80 11.48 9.22
CA HIS A 156 22.20 11.02 9.30
C HIS A 156 22.40 9.94 10.37
N PRO A 157 23.43 9.09 10.30
CA PRO A 157 23.79 8.18 11.40
C PRO A 157 23.91 8.93 12.75
N GLY A 158 23.57 8.26 13.85
CA GLY A 158 23.63 8.87 15.20
C GLY A 158 22.44 9.77 15.59
N SER A 159 21.59 10.19 14.65
CA SER A 159 20.38 11.01 14.91
C SER A 159 19.28 10.34 15.77
N GLY A 160 19.45 9.08 16.14
CA GLY A 160 18.46 8.35 16.94
C GLY A 160 17.28 7.80 16.15
N LYS A 161 17.46 7.42 14.86
CA LYS A 161 16.42 6.75 14.04
C LYS A 161 15.68 5.64 14.79
N THR A 162 16.43 4.77 15.47
CA THR A 162 15.87 3.66 16.24
C THR A 162 14.99 4.16 17.38
N ILE A 163 15.40 5.23 18.06
CA ILE A 163 14.62 5.83 19.15
C ILE A 163 13.33 6.46 18.63
N ILE A 164 13.41 7.22 17.52
CA ILE A 164 12.23 7.78 16.84
C ILE A 164 11.25 6.66 16.45
N ALA A 165 11.76 5.59 15.85
CA ALA A 165 10.94 4.47 15.40
C ALA A 165 10.28 3.72 16.57
N LEU A 166 11.01 3.46 17.66
CA LEU A 166 10.45 2.80 18.85
C LEU A 166 9.37 3.65 19.51
N GLU A 167 9.58 4.96 19.60
CA GLU A 167 8.58 5.88 20.15
C GLU A 167 7.36 6.00 19.24
N LEU A 168 7.56 5.97 17.91
CA LEU A 168 6.46 5.90 16.95
C LEU A 168 5.64 4.62 17.14
N ILE A 169 6.29 3.46 17.28
CA ILE A 169 5.62 2.17 17.53
C ILE A 169 4.79 2.25 18.83
N ALA A 170 5.38 2.79 19.90
CA ALA A 170 4.70 2.94 21.18
C ALA A 170 3.46 3.83 21.08
N LYS A 171 3.56 4.97 20.36
CA LYS A 171 2.44 5.90 20.15
C LYS A 171 1.35 5.35 19.24
N LEU A 172 1.72 4.61 18.19
CA LEU A 172 0.75 3.96 17.30
C LEU A 172 -0.01 2.85 18.04
N GLY A 173 0.66 2.12 18.94
CA GLY A 173 0.01 1.07 19.72
C GLY A 173 -0.44 -0.10 18.85
N LEU A 174 0.27 -0.43 17.78
CA LEU A 174 -0.10 -1.51 16.85
C LEU A 174 0.94 -2.63 16.85
N PRO A 175 0.53 -3.88 16.56
CA PRO A 175 1.48 -4.95 16.29
C PRO A 175 2.45 -4.53 15.18
N THR A 176 3.74 -4.68 15.42
CA THR A 176 4.77 -4.15 14.50
C THR A 176 5.74 -5.23 14.03
N LEU A 177 6.01 -5.25 12.72
CA LEU A 177 7.11 -5.99 12.11
C LEU A 177 8.24 -5.02 11.75
N ILE A 178 9.44 -5.29 12.26
CA ILE A 178 10.65 -4.53 11.96
C ILE A 178 11.53 -5.36 11.04
N LEU A 179 11.85 -4.84 9.86
CA LEU A 179 12.71 -5.50 8.88
C LEU A 179 14.12 -4.92 8.91
N VAL A 180 15.13 -5.77 8.95
CA VAL A 180 16.55 -5.40 8.91
C VAL A 180 17.32 -6.29 7.94
N ASN A 181 18.50 -5.86 7.49
CA ASN A 181 19.28 -6.59 6.47
C ASN A 181 20.39 -7.48 7.05
N ARG A 182 20.62 -7.48 8.37
CA ARG A 182 21.72 -8.22 9.01
C ARG A 182 21.30 -8.72 10.39
N ASN A 183 21.75 -9.91 10.75
CA ASN A 183 21.50 -10.51 12.07
C ASN A 183 22.02 -9.65 13.23
N GLN A 184 23.14 -8.94 13.05
CA GLN A 184 23.66 -8.03 14.06
C GLN A 184 22.68 -6.90 14.39
N LEU A 185 22.05 -6.29 13.37
CA LEU A 185 21.04 -5.27 13.57
C LEU A 185 19.80 -5.86 14.24
N LEU A 186 19.42 -7.09 13.88
CA LEU A 186 18.30 -7.76 14.54
C LEU A 186 18.52 -7.87 16.05
N SER A 187 19.70 -8.36 16.47
CA SER A 187 20.04 -8.46 17.90
C SER A 187 20.01 -7.10 18.59
N GLN A 188 20.53 -6.05 17.93
CA GLN A 188 20.47 -4.68 18.46
C GLN A 188 19.02 -4.20 18.63
N TRP A 189 18.15 -4.43 17.66
CA TRP A 189 16.73 -4.05 17.77
C TRP A 189 16.03 -4.80 18.90
N VAL A 190 16.32 -6.09 19.08
CA VAL A 190 15.78 -6.89 20.19
C VAL A 190 16.16 -6.27 21.54
N GLU A 191 17.43 -5.90 21.72
CA GLU A 191 17.91 -5.22 22.94
C GLU A 191 17.24 -3.87 23.15
N ARG A 192 17.10 -3.06 22.09
CA ARG A 192 16.48 -1.73 22.19
C ARG A 192 15.00 -1.80 22.49
N VAL A 193 14.27 -2.76 21.93
CA VAL A 193 12.86 -2.99 22.26
C VAL A 193 12.71 -3.38 23.73
N GLU A 194 13.55 -4.28 24.24
CA GLU A 194 13.54 -4.66 25.66
C GLU A 194 13.84 -3.45 26.56
N GLN A 195 14.90 -2.71 26.25
CA GLN A 195 15.34 -1.56 27.03
C GLN A 195 14.30 -0.43 27.06
N PHE A 196 13.76 -0.05 25.91
CA PHE A 196 12.95 1.18 25.79
C PHE A 196 11.45 0.94 25.88
N LEU A 197 10.95 -0.24 25.49
CA LEU A 197 9.53 -0.58 25.52
C LEU A 197 9.17 -1.56 26.66
N GLY A 198 10.17 -2.05 27.40
CA GLY A 198 9.98 -2.94 28.54
C GLY A 198 9.43 -4.32 28.18
N ILE A 199 9.56 -4.74 26.91
CA ILE A 199 9.09 -6.05 26.44
C ILE A 199 10.20 -7.07 26.63
N PRO A 200 10.01 -8.11 27.47
CA PRO A 200 11.05 -9.12 27.68
C PRO A 200 11.47 -9.76 26.36
N LYS A 201 12.77 -10.02 26.17
CA LYS A 201 13.32 -10.72 24.99
C LYS A 201 12.57 -12.00 24.61
N THR A 202 12.07 -12.73 25.61
CA THR A 202 11.29 -13.96 25.41
C THR A 202 9.91 -13.75 24.78
N GLN A 203 9.39 -12.52 24.75
CA GLN A 203 8.11 -12.18 24.13
C GLN A 203 8.27 -11.51 22.75
N ILE A 204 9.46 -11.03 22.43
CA ILE A 204 9.79 -10.43 21.13
C ILE A 204 9.88 -11.55 20.08
N GLY A 205 9.21 -11.35 18.94
CA GLY A 205 9.31 -12.24 17.80
C GLY A 205 10.64 -12.06 17.09
N VAL A 206 11.26 -13.16 16.70
CA VAL A 206 12.51 -13.18 15.93
C VAL A 206 12.35 -14.14 14.76
N ILE A 207 12.52 -13.61 13.56
CA ILE A 207 12.42 -14.35 12.30
C ILE A 207 13.77 -14.21 11.57
N SER A 208 14.63 -15.21 11.72
CA SER A 208 15.98 -15.23 11.13
C SER A 208 16.39 -16.65 10.78
N GLY A 209 16.55 -16.95 9.49
CA GLY A 209 16.95 -18.28 9.01
C GLY A 209 16.15 -19.43 9.64
N VAL A 210 16.75 -20.06 10.65
CA VAL A 210 16.21 -21.22 11.39
C VAL A 210 15.16 -20.83 12.44
N LYS A 211 15.25 -19.64 13.06
CA LYS A 211 14.29 -19.20 14.10
C LYS A 211 13.11 -18.51 13.45
N LYS A 212 11.89 -19.01 13.68
CA LYS A 212 10.62 -18.45 13.16
C LYS A 212 9.61 -18.24 14.29
N LYS A 213 9.94 -17.36 15.23
CA LYS A 213 9.04 -17.03 16.33
C LYS A 213 8.31 -15.73 16.03
N VAL A 214 6.99 -15.79 15.95
CA VAL A 214 6.15 -14.60 15.87
C VAL A 214 5.85 -14.10 17.28
N GLY A 215 6.17 -12.84 17.55
CA GLY A 215 5.89 -12.18 18.83
C GLY A 215 4.45 -11.67 18.88
N LYS A 216 3.90 -11.47 20.09
CA LYS A 216 2.52 -10.97 20.25
C LYS A 216 2.36 -9.49 19.90
N GLN A 217 3.40 -8.69 20.14
CA GLN A 217 3.38 -7.23 19.99
C GLN A 217 4.38 -6.74 18.93
N ILE A 218 5.61 -7.23 18.98
CA ILE A 218 6.66 -6.86 18.04
C ILE A 218 7.35 -8.12 17.54
N ALA A 219 7.61 -8.16 16.23
CA ALA A 219 8.50 -9.13 15.60
C ALA A 219 9.60 -8.40 14.83
N ILE A 220 10.81 -8.94 14.86
CA ILE A 220 11.96 -8.43 14.11
C ILE A 220 12.42 -9.53 13.16
N ALA A 221 12.58 -9.19 11.89
CA ALA A 221 12.95 -10.14 10.84
C ALA A 221 14.12 -9.64 10.01
N THR A 222 14.95 -10.58 9.56
CA THR A 222 15.99 -10.33 8.55
C THR A 222 15.49 -10.67 7.15
N ILE A 223 15.72 -9.77 6.20
CA ILE A 223 15.51 -9.98 4.75
C ILE A 223 16.82 -10.26 4.02
#